data_AF-A0A075H5Q2-F1
#
_entry.id   AF-A0A075H5Q2-F1
#
_cell.length_a   1.000
_cell.length_b   1.000
_cell.length_c   1.000
_cell.angle_alpha   90.00
_cell.angle_beta   90.00
_cell.angle_gamma   90.00
#
_symmetry.space_group_name_H-M   'P 1'
#
loop_
_entity.id
_entity.type
_entity.pdbx_description
1 polymer ?
#
loop_
_entity_poly.entity_id
_entity_poly.type
_entity_poly.pdbx_seq_one_letter_code
_entity_poly.pdbx_strand_id
1 'polypeptide(L)'
;QDIAPGGYGWVFPKADNKVNIGLGVEKSILDQRNKRLGKKDNVASLIEEYLQRNKAIKNAKLSQDPEDIHNNTGVFQVSVRRQNDCMVSGGYLLVGDSAWMPKPIDAGGIGPALIAGTILGKNVVDAIETNDVTEKGLWQYNLDFIEEYGYKTAGLELFRRLVQTLTNEQISYGMKHFLGNVDVEAISKGEHPDFSGLTKLGMIIRGAMNKTVANGLKYTSEQNQWLVKHYRNYPKEPSGFEEWKKSLIKTLDESFAKIASFSKN
;
A
#
# COMPACT_ATOMS: atom_id res chain seq x y z
N GLN A 1 -15.99 0.84 -8.39
CA GLN A 1 -14.63 1.15 -8.87
C GLN A 1 -14.52 0.65 -10.30
N ASP A 2 -14.66 1.54 -11.29
CA ASP A 2 -14.89 1.12 -12.68
C ASP A 2 -13.73 1.38 -13.65
N ILE A 3 -12.97 2.46 -13.45
CA ILE A 3 -11.83 2.82 -14.33
C ILE A 3 -10.49 2.25 -13.82
N ALA A 4 -10.31 2.17 -12.50
CA ALA A 4 -9.11 1.63 -11.85
C ALA A 4 -9.53 0.67 -10.72
N PRO A 5 -10.13 -0.49 -11.04
CA PRO A 5 -10.65 -1.42 -10.04
C PRO A 5 -9.55 -1.88 -9.06
N GLY A 6 -9.74 -1.60 -7.77
CA GLY A 6 -8.78 -1.94 -6.73
C GLY A 6 -7.55 -1.03 -6.65
N GLY A 7 -7.46 0.01 -7.47
CA GLY A 7 -6.36 0.96 -7.50
C GLY A 7 -6.84 2.38 -7.75
N TYR A 8 -6.05 3.17 -8.47
CA TYR A 8 -6.36 4.55 -8.80
C TYR A 8 -5.66 4.97 -10.10
N GLY A 9 -6.15 6.06 -10.71
CA GLY A 9 -5.49 6.73 -11.83
C GLY A 9 -4.63 7.89 -11.36
N TRP A 10 -3.57 8.21 -12.09
CA TRP A 10 -2.69 9.34 -11.82
C TRP A 10 -2.44 10.19 -13.06
N VAL A 11 -2.16 11.48 -12.82
CA VAL A 11 -1.62 12.42 -13.80
C VAL A 11 -0.52 13.20 -13.08
N PHE A 12 0.74 12.93 -13.40
CA PHE A 12 1.91 13.59 -12.82
C PHE A 12 2.52 14.54 -13.85
N PRO A 13 2.37 15.87 -13.68
CA PRO A 13 3.01 16.86 -14.54
C PRO A 13 4.54 16.70 -14.50
N LYS A 14 5.17 16.63 -15.68
CA LYS A 14 6.63 16.63 -15.86
C LYS A 14 7.15 17.94 -16.46
N ALA A 15 6.32 18.64 -17.24
CA ALA A 15 6.56 19.97 -17.82
C ALA A 15 5.23 20.59 -18.29
N ASP A 16 5.26 21.81 -18.81
CA ASP A 16 4.07 22.59 -19.23
C ASP A 16 3.09 21.80 -20.11
N ASN A 17 3.60 21.04 -21.07
CA ASN A 17 2.79 20.22 -22.00
C ASN A 17 3.16 18.73 -21.94
N LYS A 18 3.66 18.26 -20.79
CA LYS A 18 4.11 16.88 -20.60
C LYS A 18 3.65 16.32 -19.26
N VAL A 19 2.99 15.17 -19.31
CA VAL A 19 2.50 14.46 -18.12
C VAL A 19 2.86 12.97 -18.21
N ASN A 20 3.12 12.34 -17.06
CA ASN A 20 3.01 10.89 -16.93
C ASN A 20 1.57 10.58 -16.48
N ILE A 21 0.84 9.82 -17.30
CA ILE A 21 -0.55 9.45 -17.04
C ILE A 21 -0.68 7.92 -17.04
N GLY A 22 -1.44 7.39 -16.10
CA GLY A 22 -1.70 5.95 -16.04
C GLY A 22 -2.68 5.59 -14.93
N LEU A 23 -2.82 4.29 -14.70
CA LEU A 23 -3.61 3.75 -13.60
C LEU A 23 -3.09 2.40 -13.13
N GLY A 24 -3.39 2.07 -11.88
CA GLY A 24 -3.15 0.78 -11.27
C GLY A 24 -4.46 0.04 -11.03
N VAL A 25 -4.43 -1.29 -11.10
CA VAL A 25 -5.57 -2.16 -10.78
C VAL A 25 -5.10 -3.29 -9.88
N GLU A 26 -6.01 -3.80 -9.06
CA GLU A 26 -5.85 -5.11 -8.45
C GLU A 26 -6.43 -6.16 -9.41
N LYS A 27 -5.63 -7.18 -9.74
CA LYS A 27 -5.96 -8.14 -10.79
C LYS A 27 -7.25 -8.90 -10.51
N SER A 28 -7.44 -9.38 -9.28
CA SER A 28 -8.65 -10.14 -8.91
C SER A 28 -9.91 -9.28 -8.98
N ILE A 29 -9.84 -8.01 -8.58
CA ILE A 29 -10.96 -7.05 -8.64
C ILE A 29 -11.24 -6.65 -10.09
N LEU A 30 -10.22 -6.45 -10.93
CA LEU A 30 -10.40 -6.25 -12.37
C LEU A 30 -11.14 -7.43 -13.00
N ASP A 31 -10.75 -8.66 -12.67
CA ASP A 31 -11.39 -9.86 -13.22
C ASP A 31 -12.85 -9.98 -12.79
N GLN A 32 -13.16 -9.72 -11.52
CA GLN A 32 -14.54 -9.67 -11.02
C GLN A 32 -15.36 -8.58 -11.73
N ARG A 33 -14.80 -7.39 -11.90
CA ARG A 33 -15.43 -6.27 -12.61
C ARG A 33 -15.67 -6.62 -14.09
N ASN A 34 -14.71 -7.25 -14.75
CA ASN A 34 -14.84 -7.70 -16.14
C ASN A 34 -15.96 -8.70 -16.30
N LYS A 35 -16.05 -9.70 -15.41
CA LYS A 35 -17.15 -10.66 -15.37
C LYS A 35 -18.50 -9.97 -15.16
N ARG A 36 -18.61 -9.06 -14.19
CA ARG A 36 -19.84 -8.30 -13.89
C ARG A 36 -20.33 -7.47 -15.07
N LEU A 37 -19.42 -6.90 -15.86
CA LEU A 37 -19.74 -5.98 -16.96
C LEU A 37 -19.71 -6.65 -18.35
N GLY A 38 -19.39 -7.95 -18.44
CA GLY A 38 -19.22 -8.63 -19.74
C GLY A 38 -18.07 -8.07 -20.58
N LYS A 39 -17.03 -7.52 -19.94
CA LYS A 39 -15.87 -6.90 -20.60
C LYS A 39 -14.61 -7.77 -20.50
N LYS A 40 -13.60 -7.45 -21.29
CA LYS A 40 -12.27 -8.10 -21.30
C LYS A 40 -11.14 -7.07 -21.16
N ASP A 41 -11.40 -6.02 -20.39
CA ASP A 41 -10.47 -4.90 -20.24
C ASP A 41 -9.19 -5.37 -19.53
N ASN A 42 -8.06 -4.82 -19.93
CA ASN A 42 -6.77 -4.99 -19.27
C ASN A 42 -6.20 -3.62 -18.85
N VAL A 43 -5.05 -3.61 -18.17
CA VAL A 43 -4.45 -2.34 -17.69
C VAL A 43 -4.21 -1.37 -18.85
N ALA A 44 -3.67 -1.83 -19.98
CA ALA A 44 -3.38 -0.98 -21.12
C ALA A 44 -4.67 -0.39 -21.74
N SER A 45 -5.73 -1.19 -21.91
CA SER A 45 -7.00 -0.69 -22.44
C SER A 45 -7.68 0.31 -21.49
N LEU A 46 -7.54 0.11 -20.17
CA LEU A 46 -8.05 1.04 -19.18
C LEU A 46 -7.24 2.34 -19.12
N ILE A 47 -5.92 2.29 -19.31
CA ILE A 47 -5.08 3.50 -19.44
C ILE A 47 -5.55 4.33 -20.64
N GLU A 48 -5.78 3.69 -21.78
CA GLU A 48 -6.30 4.37 -22.97
C GLU A 48 -7.69 4.97 -22.70
N GLU A 49 -8.60 4.19 -22.09
CA GLU A 49 -9.93 4.68 -21.71
C GLU A 49 -9.83 5.87 -20.73
N TYR A 50 -8.90 5.84 -19.78
CA TYR A 50 -8.67 6.92 -18.83
C TYR A 50 -8.15 8.18 -19.52
N LEU A 51 -7.20 8.03 -20.46
CA LEU A 51 -6.69 9.12 -21.30
C LEU A 51 -7.83 9.79 -22.09
N GLN A 52 -8.65 8.99 -22.79
CA GLN A 52 -9.76 9.51 -23.61
C GLN A 52 -10.86 10.18 -22.78
N ARG A 53 -11.10 9.72 -21.55
CA ARG A 53 -12.07 10.33 -20.62
C ARG A 53 -11.55 11.62 -19.99
N ASN A 54 -10.24 11.84 -19.97
CA ASN A 54 -9.64 12.98 -19.30
C ASN A 54 -9.74 14.25 -20.16
N LYS A 55 -10.78 15.05 -19.91
CA LYS A 55 -11.07 16.30 -20.64
C LYS A 55 -9.98 17.38 -20.54
N ALA A 56 -9.07 17.27 -19.56
CA ALA A 56 -7.96 18.20 -19.42
C ALA A 56 -6.84 17.92 -20.45
N ILE A 57 -6.76 16.69 -20.96
CA ILE A 57 -5.75 16.30 -21.95
C ILE A 57 -6.34 16.45 -23.36
N LYS A 58 -5.64 17.18 -24.23
CA LYS A 58 -6.04 17.42 -25.62
C LYS A 58 -4.87 17.09 -26.54
N ASN A 59 -5.15 16.51 -27.70
CA ASN A 59 -4.15 16.17 -28.72
C ASN A 59 -2.97 15.35 -28.14
N ALA A 60 -3.28 14.35 -27.30
CA ALA A 60 -2.27 13.52 -26.65
C ALA A 60 -1.38 12.83 -27.69
N LYS A 61 -0.07 12.86 -27.46
CA LYS A 61 0.93 12.12 -28.23
C LYS A 61 2.01 11.61 -27.29
N LEU A 62 2.63 10.49 -27.64
CA LEU A 62 3.77 9.97 -26.88
C LEU A 62 4.95 10.95 -26.96
N SER A 63 5.65 11.11 -25.84
CA SER A 63 6.83 11.98 -25.76
C SER A 63 7.89 11.53 -26.75
N GLN A 64 8.53 12.49 -27.42
CA GLN A 64 9.68 12.25 -28.29
C GLN A 64 11.00 12.68 -27.63
N ASP A 65 10.94 13.09 -26.36
CA ASP A 65 12.12 13.48 -25.60
C ASP A 65 13.01 12.25 -25.35
N PRO A 66 14.34 12.35 -25.54
CA PRO A 66 15.24 11.20 -25.41
C PRO A 66 15.15 10.45 -24.08
N GLU A 67 14.78 11.14 -23.00
CA GLU A 67 14.60 10.55 -21.67
C GLU A 67 13.34 9.68 -21.55
N ASP A 68 12.34 9.88 -22.41
CA ASP A 68 11.02 9.23 -22.33
C ASP A 68 10.83 8.15 -23.41
N ILE A 69 11.52 8.22 -24.56
CA ILE A 69 11.25 7.38 -25.75
C ILE A 69 11.26 5.87 -25.47
N HIS A 70 12.07 5.41 -24.51
CA HIS A 70 12.18 4.00 -24.12
C HIS A 70 11.29 3.61 -22.93
N ASN A 71 10.49 4.54 -22.41
CA ASN A 71 9.63 4.36 -21.24
C ASN A 71 8.26 5.06 -21.41
N ASN A 72 7.81 5.23 -22.65
CA ASN A 72 6.57 5.93 -22.97
C ASN A 72 5.32 5.14 -22.59
N THR A 73 5.38 3.81 -22.62
CA THR A 73 4.26 2.92 -22.26
C THR A 73 4.79 1.68 -21.56
N GLY A 74 3.97 1.09 -20.69
CA GLY A 74 4.34 -0.15 -20.00
C GLY A 74 3.26 -0.60 -19.03
N VAL A 75 3.27 -1.89 -18.72
CA VAL A 75 2.46 -2.48 -17.66
C VAL A 75 3.40 -3.29 -16.78
N PHE A 76 3.56 -2.85 -15.55
CA PHE A 76 4.45 -3.47 -14.58
C PHE A 76 3.67 -3.90 -13.34
N GLN A 77 4.18 -4.92 -12.66
CA GLN A 77 3.62 -5.38 -11.40
C GLN A 77 4.28 -4.61 -10.24
N VAL A 78 3.48 -4.26 -9.24
CA VAL A 78 3.95 -3.65 -8.01
C VAL A 78 3.31 -4.38 -6.83
N SER A 79 4.10 -4.67 -5.80
CA SER A 79 3.56 -5.26 -4.58
C SER A 79 2.81 -4.21 -3.76
N VAL A 80 1.58 -4.49 -3.36
CA VAL A 80 0.78 -3.60 -2.49
C VAL A 80 0.44 -4.29 -1.18
N ARG A 81 1.49 -4.75 -0.50
CA ARG A 81 1.44 -5.51 0.76
C ARG A 81 2.57 -5.05 1.66
N ARG A 82 2.50 -5.39 2.95
CA ARG A 82 3.60 -5.19 3.89
C ARG A 82 4.90 -5.87 3.42
N GLN A 83 6.05 -5.38 3.89
CA GLN A 83 7.36 -5.97 3.55
C GLN A 83 7.46 -7.45 3.96
N ASN A 84 8.44 -8.14 3.39
CA ASN A 84 8.81 -9.50 3.80
C ASN A 84 8.98 -9.62 5.33
N ASP A 85 8.50 -10.74 5.89
CA ASP A 85 8.51 -10.98 7.33
C ASP A 85 9.93 -10.97 7.91
N CYS A 86 10.88 -11.56 7.18
CA CYS A 86 12.32 -11.47 7.42
C CYS A 86 13.00 -11.13 6.10
N MET A 87 13.96 -10.21 6.14
CA MET A 87 14.67 -9.71 4.96
C MET A 87 16.12 -10.19 4.89
N VAL A 88 16.54 -11.10 5.78
CA VAL A 88 17.91 -11.62 5.84
C VAL A 88 17.95 -13.15 5.97
N SER A 89 19.08 -13.72 5.56
CA SER A 89 19.57 -15.05 5.90
C SER A 89 21.10 -15.02 5.84
N GLY A 90 21.79 -16.14 6.07
CA GLY A 90 23.26 -16.20 6.00
C GLY A 90 23.78 -15.74 4.64
N GLY A 91 24.43 -14.58 4.59
CA GLY A 91 24.97 -13.96 3.37
C GLY A 91 23.92 -13.50 2.36
N TYR A 92 22.63 -13.45 2.72
CA TYR A 92 21.54 -13.11 1.80
C TYR A 92 20.64 -12.01 2.38
N LEU A 93 20.34 -10.99 1.58
CA LEU A 93 19.52 -9.84 1.99
C LEU A 93 18.52 -9.45 0.90
N LEU A 94 17.35 -8.96 1.31
CA LEU A 94 16.29 -8.45 0.44
C LEU A 94 16.14 -6.93 0.59
N VAL A 95 15.87 -6.23 -0.51
CA VAL A 95 15.65 -4.77 -0.51
C VAL A 95 14.75 -4.31 -1.67
N GLY A 96 14.06 -3.20 -1.48
CA GLY A 96 13.17 -2.60 -2.48
C GLY A 96 12.01 -3.53 -2.85
N ASP A 97 11.69 -3.62 -4.13
CA ASP A 97 10.58 -4.43 -4.63
C ASP A 97 10.76 -5.94 -4.35
N SER A 98 12.01 -6.42 -4.28
CA SER A 98 12.30 -7.82 -3.89
C SER A 98 11.89 -8.13 -2.44
N ALA A 99 11.76 -7.11 -1.60
CA ALA A 99 11.33 -7.18 -0.21
C ALA A 99 9.88 -6.68 0.01
N TRP A 100 9.12 -6.46 -1.07
CA TRP A 100 7.76 -5.92 -1.04
C TRP A 100 7.63 -4.56 -0.34
N MET A 101 8.62 -3.68 -0.50
CA MET A 101 8.66 -2.38 0.18
C MET A 101 7.75 -1.26 -0.36
N PRO A 102 7.19 -1.31 -1.59
CA PRO A 102 6.21 -0.31 -1.99
C PRO A 102 5.05 -0.21 -0.99
N LYS A 103 4.68 1.04 -0.66
CA LYS A 103 3.63 1.32 0.32
C LYS A 103 2.31 0.65 -0.11
N PRO A 104 1.61 -0.07 0.80
CA PRO A 104 0.39 -0.79 0.41
C PRO A 104 -0.75 0.08 -0.07
N ILE A 105 -0.78 1.38 0.24
CA ILE A 105 -1.91 2.25 -0.07
C ILE A 105 -1.77 2.99 -1.41
N ASP A 106 -0.55 3.44 -1.75
CA ASP A 106 -0.25 4.30 -2.90
C ASP A 106 0.86 3.72 -3.81
N ALA A 107 1.29 2.48 -3.56
CA ALA A 107 2.33 1.78 -4.31
C ALA A 107 3.68 2.56 -4.45
N GLY A 108 3.92 3.60 -3.66
CA GLY A 108 5.13 4.40 -3.75
C GLY A 108 6.32 3.66 -3.13
N GLY A 109 7.20 3.10 -3.96
CA GLY A 109 8.32 2.25 -3.55
C GLY A 109 9.73 2.88 -3.57
N ILE A 110 9.94 3.97 -4.31
CA ILE A 110 11.27 4.61 -4.41
C ILE A 110 11.78 5.06 -3.03
N GLY A 111 10.98 5.81 -2.28
CA GLY A 111 11.33 6.27 -0.93
C GLY A 111 11.67 5.11 0.02
N PRO A 112 10.76 4.13 0.23
CA PRO A 112 11.05 2.94 1.03
C PRO A 112 12.33 2.20 0.61
N ALA A 113 12.56 2.04 -0.70
CA ALA A 113 13.75 1.36 -1.21
C ALA A 113 15.04 2.12 -0.88
N LEU A 114 15.05 3.45 -0.99
CA LEU A 114 16.21 4.28 -0.62
C LEU A 114 16.50 4.24 0.89
N ILE A 115 15.45 4.31 1.71
CA ILE A 115 15.56 4.18 3.17
C ILE A 115 16.16 2.82 3.51
N ALA A 116 15.59 1.74 2.98
CA ALA A 116 16.06 0.39 3.20
C ALA A 116 17.50 0.18 2.71
N GLY A 117 17.86 0.67 1.53
CA GLY A 117 19.21 0.55 0.99
C GLY A 117 20.25 1.26 1.85
N THR A 118 19.89 2.41 2.44
CA THR A 118 20.76 3.15 3.36
C THR A 118 20.99 2.37 4.66
N ILE A 119 19.91 1.86 5.25
CA ILE A 119 19.98 1.03 6.47
C ILE A 119 20.75 -0.26 6.21
N LEU A 120 20.48 -0.92 5.09
CA LEU A 120 21.14 -2.14 4.65
C LEU A 120 22.65 -1.94 4.53
N GLY A 121 23.09 -0.86 3.86
CA GLY A 121 24.51 -0.56 3.67
C GLY A 121 25.26 -0.46 5.00
N LYS A 122 24.69 0.25 5.98
CA LYS A 122 25.26 0.34 7.34
C LYS A 122 25.36 -1.03 8.00
N ASN A 123 24.26 -1.78 8.05
CA ASN A 123 24.20 -3.08 8.71
C ASN A 123 25.13 -4.12 8.08
N VAL A 124 25.31 -4.08 6.75
CA VAL A 124 26.24 -4.96 6.05
C VAL A 124 27.70 -4.63 6.38
N VAL A 125 28.06 -3.34 6.51
CA VAL A 125 29.40 -2.94 6.95
C VAL A 125 29.68 -3.48 8.34
N ASP A 126 28.77 -3.26 9.29
CA ASP A 126 28.91 -3.74 10.68
C ASP A 126 29.07 -5.28 10.74
N ALA A 127 28.30 -6.02 9.95
CA ALA A 127 28.39 -7.49 9.85
C ALA A 127 29.73 -7.97 9.26
N ILE A 128 30.28 -7.27 8.26
CA ILE A 128 31.58 -7.60 7.67
C ILE A 128 32.71 -7.29 8.65
N GLU A 129 32.70 -6.14 9.31
CA GLU A 129 33.74 -5.73 10.26
C GLU A 129 33.80 -6.65 11.48
N THR A 130 32.66 -7.19 11.91
CA THR A 130 32.56 -8.19 12.99
C THR A 130 32.78 -9.63 12.52
N ASN A 131 32.99 -9.84 11.22
CA ASN A 131 33.13 -11.15 10.57
C ASN A 131 31.95 -12.10 10.86
N ASP A 132 30.74 -11.55 10.97
CA ASP A 132 29.49 -12.29 11.17
C ASP A 132 28.48 -11.92 10.09
N VAL A 133 28.58 -12.60 8.94
CA VAL A 133 27.61 -12.50 7.85
C VAL A 133 26.53 -13.58 7.93
N THR A 134 26.33 -14.17 9.11
CA THR A 134 25.25 -15.14 9.34
C THR A 134 23.90 -14.41 9.44
N GLU A 135 22.79 -15.17 9.48
CA GLU A 135 21.46 -14.59 9.74
C GLU A 135 21.43 -13.75 11.02
N LYS A 136 22.17 -14.18 12.06
CA LYS A 136 22.26 -13.45 13.33
C LYS A 136 23.01 -12.13 13.16
N GLY A 137 24.18 -12.15 12.53
CA GLY A 137 24.97 -10.94 12.31
C GLY A 137 24.28 -9.91 11.41
N LEU A 138 23.43 -10.37 10.48
CA LEU A 138 22.64 -9.50 9.61
C LEU A 138 21.28 -9.09 10.21
N TRP A 139 20.90 -9.63 11.37
CA TRP A 139 19.55 -9.48 11.94
C TRP A 139 19.17 -8.03 12.24
N GLN A 140 20.16 -7.19 12.56
CA GLN A 140 19.97 -5.79 12.88
C GLN A 140 19.33 -5.00 11.71
N TYR A 141 19.50 -5.43 10.45
CA TYR A 141 18.81 -4.83 9.31
C TYR A 141 17.28 -4.94 9.41
N ASN A 142 16.75 -6.09 9.89
CA ASN A 142 15.31 -6.22 10.12
C ASN A 142 14.83 -5.21 11.16
N LEU A 143 15.55 -5.09 12.28
CA LEU A 143 15.19 -4.22 13.39
C LEU A 143 15.20 -2.75 12.98
N ASP A 144 16.28 -2.31 12.35
CA ASP A 144 16.45 -0.91 11.93
C ASP A 144 15.40 -0.50 10.90
N PHE A 145 15.14 -1.34 9.88
CA PHE A 145 14.12 -1.03 8.89
C PHE A 145 12.72 -1.03 9.49
N ILE A 146 12.43 -1.94 10.42
CA ILE A 146 11.12 -1.99 11.09
C ILE A 146 10.88 -0.74 11.93
N GLU A 147 11.88 -0.27 12.68
CA GLU A 147 11.76 0.96 13.48
C GLU A 147 11.57 2.20 12.61
N GLU A 148 12.32 2.31 11.51
CA GLU A 148 12.25 3.47 10.63
C GLU A 148 10.95 3.51 9.80
N TYR A 149 10.56 2.35 9.26
CA TYR A 149 9.55 2.29 8.20
C TYR A 149 8.57 1.12 8.32
N GLY A 150 9.10 -0.09 8.56
CA GLY A 150 8.35 -1.33 8.43
C GLY A 150 7.14 -1.47 9.36
N TYR A 151 7.14 -0.83 10.54
CA TYR A 151 6.02 -0.89 11.47
C TYR A 151 4.71 -0.27 10.93
N LYS A 152 4.81 0.61 9.93
CA LYS A 152 3.68 1.36 9.36
C LYS A 152 2.90 0.54 8.32
N THR A 153 3.54 -0.42 7.66
CA THR A 153 3.06 -1.00 6.40
C THR A 153 1.90 -1.99 6.59
N ALA A 154 1.92 -2.81 7.64
CA ALA A 154 0.89 -3.83 7.85
C ALA A 154 -0.50 -3.23 8.08
N GLY A 155 -0.57 -2.10 8.81
CA GLY A 155 -1.81 -1.34 8.96
C GLY A 155 -2.35 -0.80 7.64
N LEU A 156 -1.46 -0.24 6.82
CA LEU A 156 -1.80 0.25 5.48
C LEU A 156 -2.31 -0.88 4.58
N GLU A 157 -1.83 -2.11 4.73
CA GLU A 157 -2.36 -3.26 3.99
C GLU A 157 -3.82 -3.56 4.37
N LEU A 158 -4.14 -3.56 5.67
CA LEU A 158 -5.53 -3.72 6.13
C LEU A 158 -6.42 -2.59 5.63
N PHE A 159 -5.91 -1.35 5.68
CA PHE A 159 -6.63 -0.19 5.18
C PHE A 159 -6.88 -0.25 3.68
N ARG A 160 -5.86 -0.58 2.86
CA ARG A 160 -6.04 -0.84 1.43
C ARG A 160 -7.14 -1.87 1.20
N ARG A 161 -7.07 -3.02 1.87
CA ARG A 161 -8.05 -4.10 1.68
C ARG A 161 -9.47 -3.64 1.98
N LEU A 162 -9.69 -2.82 3.01
CA LEU A 162 -10.99 -2.22 3.30
C LEU A 162 -11.42 -1.24 2.21
N VAL A 163 -10.57 -0.30 1.80
CA VAL A 163 -10.92 0.69 0.77
C VAL A 163 -11.26 0.01 -0.56
N GLN A 164 -10.57 -1.09 -0.88
CA GLN A 164 -10.85 -1.89 -2.06
C GLN A 164 -12.21 -2.59 -2.03
N THR A 165 -12.87 -2.74 -0.87
CA THR A 165 -14.26 -3.23 -0.81
C THR A 165 -15.31 -2.16 -1.07
N LEU A 166 -14.93 -0.88 -1.11
CA LEU A 166 -15.88 0.23 -1.19
C LEU A 166 -16.34 0.52 -2.62
N THR A 167 -17.60 0.95 -2.77
CA THR A 167 -18.14 1.46 -4.04
C THR A 167 -17.69 2.89 -4.34
N ASN A 168 -17.92 3.37 -5.57
CA ASN A 168 -17.59 4.76 -5.91
C ASN A 168 -18.42 5.75 -5.06
N GLU A 169 -19.69 5.42 -4.77
CA GLU A 169 -20.56 6.26 -3.94
C GLU A 169 -20.03 6.34 -2.50
N GLN A 170 -19.61 5.21 -1.92
CA GLN A 170 -19.04 5.16 -0.57
C GLN A 170 -17.73 5.94 -0.47
N ILE A 171 -16.83 5.78 -1.45
CA ILE A 171 -15.58 6.56 -1.52
C ILE A 171 -15.88 8.05 -1.64
N SER A 172 -16.78 8.43 -2.56
CA SER A 172 -17.14 9.84 -2.79
C SER A 172 -17.77 10.49 -1.55
N TYR A 173 -18.65 9.76 -0.87
CA TYR A 173 -19.23 10.18 0.41
C TYR A 173 -18.15 10.36 1.47
N GLY A 174 -17.23 9.39 1.59
CA GLY A 174 -16.16 9.46 2.58
C GLY A 174 -15.18 10.62 2.36
N MET A 175 -14.77 10.85 1.10
CA MET A 175 -13.96 12.01 0.73
C MET A 175 -14.65 13.33 1.09
N LYS A 176 -15.95 13.45 0.81
CA LYS A 176 -16.72 14.69 1.04
C LYS A 176 -16.94 15.00 2.53
N HIS A 177 -17.12 13.97 3.35
CA HIS A 177 -17.62 14.15 4.72
C HIS A 177 -16.60 13.83 5.82
N PHE A 178 -15.64 12.94 5.57
CA PHE A 178 -14.68 12.52 6.60
C PHE A 178 -13.29 13.12 6.35
N LEU A 179 -12.84 13.20 5.11
CA LEU A 179 -11.48 13.64 4.79
C LEU A 179 -11.28 15.17 4.79
N GLY A 180 -12.34 15.96 4.91
CA GLY A 180 -12.22 17.41 5.11
C GLY A 180 -11.60 17.79 6.48
N ASN A 181 -11.70 16.90 7.47
CA ASN A 181 -11.18 17.08 8.84
C ASN A 181 -10.08 16.06 9.22
N VAL A 182 -9.76 15.11 8.34
CA VAL A 182 -8.63 14.19 8.55
C VAL A 182 -7.38 14.90 8.08
N ASP A 183 -6.31 14.78 8.84
CA ASP A 183 -5.01 15.32 8.48
C ASP A 183 -4.49 14.59 7.24
N VAL A 184 -4.83 15.11 6.06
CA VAL A 184 -4.35 14.62 4.75
C VAL A 184 -2.81 14.57 4.74
N GLU A 185 -2.17 15.42 5.55
CA GLU A 185 -0.73 15.46 5.75
C GLU A 185 -0.21 14.20 6.46
N ALA A 186 -0.89 13.69 7.48
CA ALA A 186 -0.53 12.44 8.16
C ALA A 186 -0.60 11.24 7.20
N ILE A 187 -1.67 11.16 6.39
CA ILE A 187 -1.82 10.13 5.35
C ILE A 187 -0.69 10.22 4.32
N SER A 188 -0.38 11.44 3.86
CA SER A 188 0.69 11.69 2.88
C SER A 188 2.09 11.40 3.43
N LYS A 189 2.32 11.53 4.74
CA LYS A 189 3.58 11.18 5.41
C LYS A 189 3.73 9.67 5.67
N GLY A 190 2.74 8.87 5.27
CA GLY A 190 2.71 7.45 5.57
C GLY A 190 2.53 7.16 7.06
N GLU A 191 2.14 8.17 7.83
CA GLU A 191 1.67 8.00 9.19
C GLU A 191 0.26 7.44 9.13
N HIS A 192 -0.04 6.47 9.97
CA HIS A 192 -1.37 5.91 9.97
C HIS A 192 -2.32 7.00 10.46
N PRO A 193 -3.35 7.40 9.67
CA PRO A 193 -4.37 8.30 10.18
C PRO A 193 -4.92 7.74 11.49
N ASP A 194 -4.88 8.54 12.55
CA ASP A 194 -5.52 8.20 13.81
C ASP A 194 -7.03 8.37 13.66
N PHE A 195 -7.72 7.26 13.41
CA PHE A 195 -9.17 7.25 13.30
C PHE A 195 -9.87 7.32 14.67
N SER A 196 -9.13 7.37 15.80
CA SER A 196 -9.71 7.47 17.15
C SER A 196 -10.49 8.78 17.37
N GLY A 197 -10.12 9.86 16.64
CA GLY A 197 -10.84 11.13 16.64
C GLY A 197 -12.15 11.11 15.85
N LEU A 198 -12.27 10.26 14.83
CA LEU A 198 -13.49 10.13 14.01
C LEU A 198 -14.64 9.47 14.77
N THR A 199 -14.35 8.77 15.86
CA THR A 199 -15.34 8.29 16.82
C THR A 199 -15.97 9.41 17.67
N LYS A 200 -15.33 10.59 17.80
CA LYS A 200 -15.81 11.65 18.71
C LYS A 200 -16.51 12.83 18.05
N LEU A 201 -16.29 13.12 16.76
CA LEU A 201 -16.76 14.39 16.15
C LEU A 201 -17.77 14.27 15.00
N GLY A 202 -18.63 13.25 14.99
CA GLY A 202 -19.86 13.33 14.19
C GLY A 202 -19.91 12.38 12.99
N MET A 203 -20.00 11.10 13.30
CA MET A 203 -20.74 10.18 12.44
C MET A 203 -22.25 10.44 12.61
N ILE A 204 -22.75 11.56 12.10
CA ILE A 204 -24.20 11.71 11.84
C ILE A 204 -24.51 10.83 10.62
N ILE A 205 -24.57 9.52 10.88
CA ILE A 205 -24.86 8.49 9.90
C ILE A 205 -26.37 8.49 9.66
N ARG A 206 -26.81 9.06 8.53
CA ARG A 206 -28.12 8.76 7.96
C ARG A 206 -27.96 7.56 7.01
N GLY A 207 -28.29 6.35 7.47
CA GLY A 207 -28.46 5.15 6.61
C GLY A 207 -27.60 3.93 6.96
N ALA A 208 -28.10 2.73 6.62
CA ALA A 208 -27.46 1.44 6.93
C ALA A 208 -26.13 1.21 6.21
N MET A 209 -26.00 1.67 4.96
CA MET A 209 -24.77 1.59 4.14
C MET A 209 -23.55 2.25 4.81
N ASN A 210 -23.79 3.29 5.60
CA ASN A 210 -22.75 4.04 6.29
C ASN A 210 -22.27 3.37 7.59
N LYS A 211 -23.06 2.44 8.15
CA LYS A 211 -22.70 1.68 9.35
C LYS A 211 -21.64 0.61 9.05
N THR A 212 -21.74 -0.07 7.90
CA THR A 212 -20.75 -1.08 7.47
C THR A 212 -19.37 -0.44 7.26
N VAL A 213 -19.31 0.69 6.56
CA VAL A 213 -18.06 1.44 6.34
C VAL A 213 -17.46 1.93 7.66
N ALA A 214 -18.27 2.52 8.54
CA ALA A 214 -17.82 2.97 9.85
C ALA A 214 -17.27 1.82 10.71
N ASN A 215 -17.95 0.68 10.74
CA ASN A 215 -17.48 -0.52 11.45
C ASN A 215 -16.18 -1.06 10.86
N GLY A 216 -16.04 -1.04 9.54
CA GLY A 216 -14.82 -1.42 8.85
C GLY A 216 -13.64 -0.53 9.22
N LEU A 217 -13.83 0.78 9.16
CA LEU A 217 -12.81 1.77 9.56
C LEU A 217 -12.38 1.60 11.02
N LYS A 218 -13.35 1.44 11.92
CA LYS A 218 -13.08 1.19 13.34
C LYS A 218 -12.26 -0.09 13.54
N TYR A 219 -12.69 -1.20 12.93
CA TYR A 219 -12.00 -2.48 13.03
C TYR A 219 -10.57 -2.40 12.50
N THR A 220 -10.38 -1.83 11.30
CA THR A 220 -9.05 -1.64 10.72
C THR A 220 -8.14 -0.78 11.60
N SER A 221 -8.68 0.27 12.22
CA SER A 221 -7.93 1.11 13.17
C SER A 221 -7.49 0.33 14.42
N GLU A 222 -8.37 -0.49 15.01
CA GLU A 222 -8.05 -1.33 16.17
C GLU A 222 -6.99 -2.39 15.83
N GLN A 223 -7.11 -3.06 14.68
CA GLN A 223 -6.12 -4.03 14.22
C GLN A 223 -4.77 -3.36 13.90
N ASN A 224 -4.77 -2.15 13.35
CA ASN A 224 -3.54 -1.40 13.13
C ASN A 224 -2.79 -1.11 14.44
N GLN A 225 -3.49 -0.74 15.52
CA GLN A 225 -2.82 -0.53 16.82
C GLN A 225 -2.10 -1.79 17.30
N TRP A 226 -2.73 -2.96 17.14
CA TRP A 226 -2.10 -4.23 17.44
C TRP A 226 -0.89 -4.49 16.53
N LEU A 227 -1.03 -4.28 15.22
CA LEU A 227 0.04 -4.49 14.24
C LEU A 227 1.25 -3.60 14.53
N VAL A 228 1.05 -2.31 14.79
CA VAL A 228 2.14 -1.39 15.16
C VAL A 228 2.88 -1.90 16.40
N LYS A 229 2.13 -2.31 17.44
CA LYS A 229 2.74 -2.89 18.65
C LYS A 229 3.47 -4.19 18.36
N HIS A 230 2.93 -5.03 17.48
CA HIS A 230 3.53 -6.32 17.13
C HIS A 230 4.83 -6.13 16.35
N TYR A 231 4.86 -5.23 15.36
CA TYR A 231 6.09 -4.89 14.63
C TYR A 231 7.13 -4.21 15.50
N ARG A 232 6.74 -3.30 16.40
CA ARG A 232 7.68 -2.73 17.39
C ARG A 232 8.26 -3.75 18.36
N ASN A 233 7.62 -4.92 18.51
CA ASN A 233 8.12 -6.07 19.26
C ASN A 233 8.73 -7.14 18.32
N TYR A 234 9.28 -6.74 17.17
CA TYR A 234 10.03 -7.66 16.32
C TYR A 234 11.16 -8.31 17.13
N PRO A 235 11.41 -9.63 16.97
CA PRO A 235 12.38 -10.33 17.79
C PRO A 235 13.77 -9.75 17.64
N LYS A 236 14.48 -9.56 18.75
CA LYS A 236 15.87 -9.06 18.73
C LYS A 236 16.88 -10.08 18.18
N GLU A 237 16.47 -11.35 18.12
CA GLU A 237 17.30 -12.48 17.70
C GLU A 237 16.48 -13.41 16.79
N PRO A 238 17.11 -14.16 15.86
CA PRO A 238 16.42 -15.07 14.94
C PRO A 238 15.54 -16.12 15.63
N SER A 239 15.93 -16.56 16.83
CA SER A 239 15.21 -17.60 17.59
C SER A 239 13.78 -17.22 17.98
N GLY A 240 13.45 -15.92 18.07
CA GLY A 240 12.10 -15.47 18.36
C GLY A 240 11.21 -15.28 17.12
N PHE A 241 11.77 -15.41 15.92
CA PHE A 241 11.09 -15.08 14.66
C PHE A 241 9.85 -15.91 14.41
N GLU A 242 9.93 -17.23 14.60
CA GLU A 242 8.82 -18.12 14.27
C GLU A 242 7.56 -17.86 15.12
N GLU A 243 7.71 -17.59 16.41
CA GLU A 243 6.57 -17.29 17.28
C GLU A 243 5.96 -15.92 16.98
N TRP A 244 6.82 -14.93 16.68
CA TRP A 244 6.36 -13.61 16.21
C TRP A 244 5.56 -13.74 14.91
N LYS A 245 6.14 -14.43 13.91
CA LYS A 245 5.52 -14.66 12.60
C LYS A 245 4.20 -15.40 12.71
N LYS A 246 4.12 -16.42 13.56
CA LYS A 246 2.88 -17.18 13.78
C LYS A 246 1.74 -16.28 14.28
N SER A 247 2.05 -15.39 15.23
CA SER A 247 1.09 -14.40 15.73
C SER A 247 0.68 -13.42 14.64
N LEU A 248 1.63 -12.91 13.85
CA LEU A 248 1.38 -12.02 12.73
C LEU A 248 0.43 -12.64 11.70
N ILE A 249 0.76 -13.84 11.21
CA ILE A 249 -0.01 -14.52 10.15
C ILE A 249 -1.43 -14.80 10.63
N LYS A 250 -1.58 -15.31 11.86
CA LYS A 250 -2.91 -15.54 12.45
C LYS A 250 -3.76 -14.25 12.45
N THR A 251 -3.22 -13.15 12.97
CA THR A 251 -3.97 -11.89 13.07
C THR A 251 -4.29 -11.32 11.69
N LEU A 252 -3.38 -11.44 10.72
CA LEU A 252 -3.64 -11.00 9.35
C LEU A 252 -4.72 -11.83 8.67
N ASP A 253 -4.69 -13.15 8.79
CA ASP A 253 -5.70 -14.02 8.18
C ASP A 253 -7.10 -13.76 8.76
N GLU A 254 -7.20 -13.62 10.09
CA GLU A 254 -8.43 -13.21 10.78
C GLU A 254 -8.91 -11.83 10.30
N SER A 255 -7.98 -10.88 10.17
CA SER A 255 -8.28 -9.52 9.69
C SER A 255 -8.73 -9.49 8.24
N PHE A 256 -8.10 -10.26 7.37
CA PHE A 256 -8.46 -10.36 5.96
C PHE A 256 -9.86 -10.95 5.81
N ALA A 257 -10.16 -12.02 6.53
CA ALA A 257 -11.50 -12.62 6.55
C ALA A 257 -12.55 -11.64 7.08
N LYS A 258 -12.26 -10.93 8.17
CA LYS A 258 -13.16 -9.93 8.74
C LYS A 258 -13.40 -8.77 7.78
N ILE A 259 -12.36 -8.23 7.15
CA ILE A 259 -12.47 -7.13 6.19
C ILE A 259 -13.33 -7.55 4.98
N ALA A 260 -13.08 -8.76 4.45
CA ALA A 260 -13.88 -9.27 3.34
C ALA A 260 -15.38 -9.37 3.69
N SER A 261 -15.74 -9.59 4.96
CA SER A 261 -17.14 -9.63 5.39
C SER A 261 -17.87 -8.29 5.28
N PHE A 262 -17.14 -7.16 5.28
CA PHE A 262 -17.74 -5.84 5.09
C PHE A 262 -18.16 -5.58 3.63
N SER A 263 -17.67 -6.35 2.66
CA SER A 263 -18.08 -6.24 1.25
C SER A 263 -19.43 -6.88 0.94
N LYS A 264 -19.94 -7.76 1.82
CA LYS A 264 -21.08 -8.64 1.57
C LYS A 264 -22.44 -8.09 2.06
N ASN A 265 -22.46 -6.88 2.65
CA ASN A 265 -23.65 -6.26 3.24
C ASN A 265 -23.96 -4.89 2.64
#